data_AF-A0A944HSE9-F1
#
_entry.id   AF-A0A944HSE9-F1
#
_cell.length_a   1.000
_cell.length_b   1.000
_cell.length_c   1.000
_cell.angle_alpha   90.00
_cell.angle_beta   90.00
_cell.angle_gamma   90.00
#
_symmetry.space_group_name_H-M   'P 1'
#
loop_
_entity.id
_entity.type
_entity.pdbx_description
1 polymer ?
#
loop_
_entity_poly.entity_id
_entity_poly.type
_entity_poly.pdbx_seq_one_letter_code
_entity_poly.pdbx_strand_id
1 'polypeptide(L)' 'MRNDSHADGLPAAWVTADEAYGQDWNFRRLLEQLGLGYVVAVPKSQPVKS' A
#
# COMPACT_ATOMS: atom_id res chain seq x y z
N MET A 1 32.29 -9.91 8.61
CA MET A 1 32.14 -9.59 7.18
C MET A 1 30.82 -10.21 6.75
N ARG A 2 29.88 -9.38 6.27
CA ARG A 2 28.62 -9.69 5.57
C ARG A 2 27.58 -10.51 6.35
N ASN A 3 26.58 -9.79 6.88
CA ASN A 3 25.30 -10.34 7.29
C ASN A 3 24.47 -10.44 6.00
N ASP A 4 24.53 -11.60 5.33
CA ASP A 4 23.87 -11.84 4.06
C ASP A 4 22.33 -11.84 4.25
N SER A 5 21.73 -10.70 3.88
CA SER A 5 20.63 -10.54 2.93
C SER A 5 19.75 -11.75 2.64
N HIS A 6 18.89 -12.17 3.57
CA HIS A 6 17.81 -13.10 3.27
C HIS A 6 16.45 -12.40 3.42
N ALA A 7 16.16 -11.52 2.47
CA ALA A 7 14.79 -11.09 2.16
C ALA A 7 14.06 -12.20 1.37
N ASP A 8 14.20 -13.45 1.80
CA ASP A 8 13.91 -14.68 1.03
C ASP A 8 12.42 -15.07 1.06
N GLY A 9 11.52 -14.09 1.04
CA GLY A 9 10.07 -14.35 0.99
C GLY A 9 9.29 -13.63 2.06
N LEU A 10 9.42 -12.31 2.15
CA LEU A 10 8.36 -11.52 2.75
C LEU A 10 7.38 -11.17 1.62
N PRO A 11 6.26 -11.92 1.42
CA PRO A 11 5.12 -11.32 0.77
C PRO A 11 4.72 -10.20 1.74
N ALA A 12 5.09 -8.96 1.44
CA ALA A 12 4.74 -7.85 2.31
C ALA A 12 3.22 -7.91 2.54
N ALA A 13 2.81 -8.29 3.75
CA ALA A 13 1.39 -8.55 4.08
C ALA A 13 0.55 -7.27 4.05
N TRP A 14 1.23 -6.14 3.88
CA TRP A 14 0.65 -4.81 3.83
C TRP A 14 1.47 -3.88 2.94
N VAL A 15 0.80 -2.90 2.34
CA VAL A 15 1.38 -1.91 1.43
C VAL A 15 1.21 -0.51 2.01
N THR A 16 2.27 0.30 1.96
CA THR A 16 2.19 1.76 2.19
C THR A 16 2.38 2.51 0.89
N ALA A 17 1.49 3.44 0.59
CA ALA A 17 1.68 4.34 -0.55
C ALA A 17 1.31 5.78 -0.19
N ASP A 18 1.90 6.71 -0.91
CA ASP A 18 1.71 8.15 -0.71
C ASP A 18 0.46 8.68 -1.46
N GLU A 19 0.12 9.97 -1.29
CA GLU A 19 -1.09 10.61 -1.79
C GLU A 19 -1.29 10.50 -3.31
N ALA A 20 -0.19 10.38 -4.06
CA ALA A 20 -0.21 10.11 -5.49
C ALA A 20 -0.99 8.82 -5.83
N TYR A 21 -0.97 7.83 -4.93
CA TYR A 21 -1.67 6.56 -5.10
C TYR A 21 -2.98 6.49 -4.30
N GLY A 22 -3.21 7.39 -3.34
CA GLY A 22 -4.45 7.44 -2.56
C GLY A 22 -5.66 7.93 -3.32
N GLN A 23 -5.44 8.66 -4.42
CA GLN A 23 -6.50 9.06 -5.35
C GLN A 23 -6.75 8.05 -6.46
N ASP A 24 -5.87 7.06 -6.65
CA ASP A 24 -6.02 6.10 -7.73
C ASP A 24 -6.95 4.94 -7.32
N TRP A 25 -8.14 4.93 -7.92
CA TRP A 25 -9.13 3.89 -7.67
C TRP A 25 -8.65 2.50 -8.08
N ASN A 26 -7.84 2.39 -9.14
CA ASN A 26 -7.34 1.11 -9.62
C ASN A 26 -6.31 0.52 -8.65
N PHE A 27 -5.48 1.36 -8.04
CA PHE A 27 -4.51 0.98 -7.04
C PHE A 27 -5.20 0.40 -5.80
N ARG A 28 -6.26 1.06 -5.31
CA ARG A 28 -7.06 0.54 -4.20
C ARG A 28 -7.71 -0.80 -4.56
N ARG A 29 -8.31 -0.91 -5.75
CA ARG A 29 -8.95 -2.14 -6.21
C ARG A 29 -7.97 -3.30 -6.36
N LEU A 30 -6.75 -3.01 -6.83
CA LEU A 30 -5.68 -4.01 -6.95
C LEU A 30 -5.30 -4.55 -5.57
N LEU A 31 -5.16 -3.69 -4.57
CA LEU A 31 -4.85 -4.09 -3.20
C LEU A 31 -5.96 -4.94 -2.58
N GLU A 32 -7.23 -4.58 -2.82
CA GLU A 32 -8.40 -5.37 -2.40
C GLU A 32 -8.45 -6.75 -3.08
N GLN A 33 -8.17 -6.83 -4.39
CA GLN A 33 -8.13 -8.09 -5.13
C GLN A 33 -7.00 -9.01 -4.68
N LEU A 34 -5.87 -8.44 -4.27
CA LEU A 34 -4.73 -9.18 -3.73
C LEU A 34 -4.92 -9.57 -2.25
N GLY A 35 -5.98 -9.07 -1.58
CA GLY A 35 -6.23 -9.33 -0.16
C GLY A 35 -5.18 -8.73 0.77
N LEU A 36 -4.49 -7.66 0.33
CA LEU A 36 -3.43 -7.02 1.10
C LEU A 36 -3.98 -5.92 1.99
N GLY A 37 -3.51 -5.86 3.24
CA GLY A 37 -3.75 -4.68 4.08
C GLY A 37 -3.05 -3.47 3.48
N TYR A 38 -3.64 -2.27 3.55
CA TYR A 38 -2.97 -1.09 3.00
C TYR A 38 -3.20 0.17 3.81
N VAL A 39 -2.18 1.01 3.85
CA VAL A 39 -2.22 2.37 4.40
C VAL A 39 -1.79 3.29 3.28
N VAL A 40 -2.71 4.09 2.76
CA VAL A 40 -2.41 5.02 1.68
C VAL A 40 -2.75 6.43 2.14
N ALA A 41 -1.80 7.37 1.97
CA ALA A 41 -2.05 8.76 2.27
C ALA A 41 -3.12 9.31 1.32
N VAL A 42 -4.02 10.16 1.82
CA VAL A 42 -5.01 10.86 1.00
C VAL A 42 -4.75 12.37 1.10
N PRO A 43 -4.79 13.11 -0.02
CA PRO A 43 -4.72 14.56 0.01
C PRO A 43 -5.88 15.11 0.84
N LYS A 44 -5.59 16.15 1.61
CA LYS A 44 -6.52 16.81 2.56
C LYS A 44 -7.87 17.22 1.94
N SER A 45 -7.93 17.40 0.63
CA SER A 45 -9.15 17.80 -0.11
C SER A 45 -10.09 16.64 -0.46
N GLN A 46 -9.78 15.39 -0.10
CA GLN A 46 -10.69 14.28 -0.39
C GLN A 46 -11.87 14.27 0.60
N PRO A 47 -13.14 14.32 0.15
CA PRO A 47 -14.29 14.25 1.04
C PRO A 47 -14.40 12.85 1.63
N VAL A 48 -14.25 12.75 2.96
CA VAL A 48 -14.60 11.54 3.71
C VAL A 48 -16.12 11.43 3.70
N LYS A 49 -16.68 10.51 2.90
CA LYS A 49 -18.09 10.16 3.01
C LYS A 49 -18.28 9.30 4.26
N SER A 50 -18.92 9.88 5.29
CA SER A 50 -19.49 9.13 6.42
C SER A 50 -20.63 8.24 5.97
#